data_AF-A0A8T0B2G9-F1
#
_entry.id   AF-A0A8T0B2G9-F1
#
_cell.length_a   1.000
_cell.length_b   1.000
_cell.length_c   1.000
_cell.angle_alpha   90.00
_cell.angle_beta   90.00
_cell.angle_gamma   90.00
#
_symmetry.space_group_name_H-M   'P 1'
#
loop_
_entity.id
_entity.type
_entity.pdbx_description
1 polymer ?
#
loop_
_entity_poly.entity_id
_entity_poly.type
_entity_poly.pdbx_seq_one_letter_code
_entity_poly.pdbx_strand_id
1 'polypeptide(L)'
;MMTTQKTLLWRFLVLLVFAVRECRSVCVDATSDTEAVLGKRIKLTCISCMKREEIAALTKVYWYYKPDRDAVRQEIYLYDGAPQEQEGPWKGRLAWNGSKDLQDVSISITNVTLNDTGLYECVVHRQFSFNSYTPSFEKTIEIELVVREQASEDPTALYSEIMMYVLLVFLTLWLLVEMIYCYRKISKSDEQAQDSATDYLAIPSENKENPPGPAVTE
;
A
#
# COMPACT_ATOMS: atom_id res chain seq x y z
N MET A 1 8.06 6.12 44.97
CA MET A 1 8.59 6.22 43.59
C MET A 1 7.79 5.36 42.59
N MET A 2 7.35 4.13 42.93
CA MET A 2 6.55 3.26 42.04
C MET A 2 5.11 3.73 41.75
N THR A 3 4.47 4.51 42.64
CA THR A 3 3.10 5.00 42.45
C THR A 3 3.01 6.10 41.40
N THR A 4 4.00 7.00 41.33
CA THR A 4 4.04 8.12 40.38
C THR A 4 4.20 7.64 38.93
N GLN A 5 4.96 6.56 38.71
CA GLN A 5 5.19 5.97 37.40
C GLN A 5 3.93 5.29 36.84
N LYS A 6 3.15 4.62 37.70
CA LYS A 6 1.86 4.01 37.33
C LYS A 6 0.81 5.08 36.97
N THR A 7 0.76 6.18 37.71
CA THR A 7 -0.16 7.30 37.41
C THR A 7 0.22 8.01 36.11
N LEU A 8 1.51 8.15 35.82
CA LEU A 8 2.00 8.73 34.56
C LEU A 8 1.66 7.82 33.37
N LEU A 9 1.88 6.50 33.51
CA LEU A 9 1.52 5.51 32.50
C LEU A 9 0.02 5.51 32.24
N TRP A 10 -0.81 5.59 33.29
CA TRP A 10 -2.25 5.64 33.16
C TRP A 10 -2.72 6.93 32.46
N ARG A 11 -2.11 8.08 32.78
CA ARG A 11 -2.37 9.34 32.08
C ARG A 11 -1.97 9.28 30.60
N PHE A 12 -0.85 8.65 30.28
CA PHE A 12 -0.43 8.42 28.89
C PHE A 12 -1.38 7.47 28.14
N LEU A 13 -1.83 6.40 28.80
CA LEU A 13 -2.82 5.46 28.24
C LEU A 13 -4.16 6.14 27.98
N VAL A 14 -4.63 6.96 28.92
CA VAL A 14 -5.87 7.73 28.76
C VAL A 14 -5.74 8.76 27.64
N LEU A 15 -4.61 9.48 27.56
CA LEU A 15 -4.30 10.37 26.43
C LEU A 15 -4.23 9.63 25.09
N LEU A 16 -3.68 8.42 25.05
CA LEU A 16 -3.63 7.57 23.86
C LEU A 16 -5.02 7.14 23.42
N VAL A 17 -5.92 6.79 24.35
CA VAL A 17 -7.32 6.45 24.06
C VAL A 17 -8.09 7.65 23.52
N PHE A 18 -7.88 8.86 24.07
CA PHE A 18 -8.46 10.10 23.52
C PHE A 18 -7.82 10.54 22.19
N ALA A 19 -6.60 10.10 21.90
CA ALA A 19 -5.91 10.32 20.62
C ALA A 19 -6.31 9.31 19.54
N VAL A 20 -7.10 8.27 19.88
CA VAL A 20 -7.77 7.42 18.87
C VAL A 20 -8.87 8.25 18.23
N ARG A 21 -8.45 9.04 17.24
CA ARG A 21 -9.27 9.86 16.38
C ARG A 21 -10.31 8.96 15.71
N GLU A 22 -11.58 9.36 15.78
CA GLU A 22 -12.71 8.72 15.08
C GLU A 22 -12.32 8.35 13.64
N CYS A 23 -12.05 7.08 13.38
CA CYS A 23 -11.87 6.57 12.04
C CYS A 23 -13.23 6.60 11.36
N ARG A 24 -13.49 7.62 10.54
CA ARG A 24 -14.68 7.66 9.70
C ARG A 24 -14.47 6.77 8.49
N SER A 25 -15.45 5.94 8.18
CA SER A 25 -15.53 5.26 6.89
C SER A 25 -15.66 6.30 5.79
N VAL A 26 -14.90 6.14 4.71
CA VAL A 26 -14.94 7.00 3.53
C VAL A 26 -15.17 6.12 2.31
N CYS A 27 -16.11 6.52 1.46
CA CYS A 27 -16.28 5.91 0.15
C CYS A 27 -15.23 6.46 -0.81
N VAL A 28 -14.57 5.57 -1.56
CA VAL A 28 -13.60 5.93 -2.60
C VAL A 28 -14.02 5.26 -3.91
N ASP A 29 -14.10 6.06 -4.97
CA ASP A 29 -14.30 5.54 -6.32
C ASP A 29 -13.04 4.78 -6.75
N ALA A 30 -13.10 3.45 -6.77
CA ALA A 30 -12.03 2.58 -7.24
C ALA A 30 -12.35 2.05 -8.65
N THR A 31 -11.31 1.86 -9.46
CA THR A 31 -11.41 1.23 -10.78
C THR A 31 -11.55 -0.28 -10.64
N SER A 32 -12.31 -0.91 -11.55
CA SER A 32 -12.41 -2.36 -11.62
C SER A 32 -11.15 -2.99 -12.19
N ASP A 33 -10.92 -4.25 -11.81
CA ASP A 33 -10.01 -5.14 -12.52
C ASP A 33 -10.48 -5.32 -13.97
N THR A 34 -9.53 -5.28 -14.90
CA THR A 34 -9.76 -5.37 -16.36
C THR A 34 -9.41 -6.74 -16.92
N GLU A 35 -8.74 -7.60 -16.15
CA GLU A 35 -8.33 -8.93 -16.60
C GLU A 35 -9.03 -10.02 -15.78
N ALA A 36 -9.61 -10.99 -16.47
CA ALA A 36 -10.21 -12.18 -15.86
C ALA A 36 -9.55 -13.46 -16.36
N VAL A 37 -9.55 -14.47 -15.51
CA VAL A 37 -9.02 -15.80 -15.84
C VAL A 37 -10.16 -16.73 -16.25
N LEU A 38 -9.96 -17.48 -17.33
CA LEU A 38 -10.91 -18.46 -17.83
C LEU A 38 -11.38 -19.42 -16.73
N GLY A 39 -12.70 -19.65 -16.64
CA GLY A 39 -13.36 -20.54 -15.68
C GLY A 39 -13.39 -20.03 -14.24
N LYS A 40 -12.71 -18.93 -13.91
CA LYS A 40 -12.75 -18.34 -12.57
C LYS A 40 -13.92 -17.36 -12.44
N ARG A 41 -14.17 -16.92 -11.21
CA ARG A 41 -15.08 -15.82 -10.92
C ARG A 41 -14.33 -14.49 -10.95
N ILE A 42 -14.97 -13.44 -11.46
CA ILE A 42 -14.45 -12.07 -11.42
C ILE A 42 -15.51 -11.13 -10.86
N LYS A 43 -15.08 -10.09 -10.13
CA LYS A 43 -15.96 -9.01 -9.65
C LYS A 43 -15.74 -7.79 -10.56
N LEU A 44 -16.77 -7.37 -11.27
CA LEU A 44 -16.77 -6.10 -11.99
C LEU A 44 -17.12 -4.99 -10.99
N THR A 45 -16.11 -4.22 -10.62
CA THR A 45 -16.23 -3.22 -9.57
C THR A 45 -16.84 -1.93 -10.11
N CYS A 46 -18.03 -1.57 -9.63
CA CYS A 46 -18.68 -0.31 -9.95
C CYS A 46 -19.02 0.43 -8.66
N ILE A 47 -18.22 1.46 -8.35
CA ILE A 47 -18.42 2.30 -7.17
C ILE A 47 -18.79 3.70 -7.64
N SER A 48 -19.90 4.20 -7.10
CA SER A 48 -20.34 5.58 -7.28
C SER A 48 -20.57 6.18 -5.90
N CYS A 49 -19.57 6.84 -5.35
CA CYS A 49 -19.70 7.48 -4.04
C CYS A 49 -20.68 8.65 -4.09
N MET A 50 -21.55 8.74 -3.08
CA MET A 50 -22.39 9.92 -2.90
C MET A 50 -21.54 11.06 -2.36
N LYS A 51 -21.74 12.28 -2.87
CA LYS A 51 -21.06 13.47 -2.31
C LYS A 51 -21.42 13.74 -0.85
N ARG A 52 -22.60 13.27 -0.45
CA ARG A 52 -23.18 13.51 0.86
C ARG A 52 -23.98 12.27 1.26
N GLU A 53 -23.50 11.55 2.26
CA GLU A 53 -24.02 10.23 2.64
C GLU A 53 -25.34 10.32 3.45
N GLU A 54 -25.57 11.43 4.15
CA GLU A 54 -26.77 11.63 4.96
C GLU A 54 -28.06 11.83 4.16
N ILE A 55 -27.97 11.99 2.83
CA ILE A 55 -29.14 12.20 1.97
C ILE A 55 -29.58 10.85 1.37
N ALA A 56 -30.82 10.47 1.64
CA ALA A 56 -31.42 9.30 1.00
C ALA A 56 -31.69 9.55 -0.50
N ALA A 57 -31.31 8.56 -1.33
CA ALA A 57 -31.53 8.58 -2.77
C ALA A 57 -32.16 7.26 -3.23
N LEU A 58 -33.14 7.34 -4.12
CA LEU A 58 -33.62 6.17 -4.85
C LEU A 58 -32.61 5.85 -5.95
N THR A 59 -31.96 4.69 -5.84
CA THR A 59 -30.89 4.28 -6.76
C THR A 59 -31.39 3.15 -7.67
N LYS A 60 -31.25 3.34 -8.97
CA LYS A 60 -31.43 2.32 -10.00
C LYS A 60 -30.11 2.11 -10.73
N VAL A 61 -29.74 0.86 -10.98
CA VAL A 61 -28.47 0.52 -11.62
C VAL A 61 -28.74 -0.36 -12.81
N TYR A 62 -28.24 0.06 -13.97
CA TYR A 62 -28.29 -0.73 -15.18
C TYR A 62 -26.89 -1.20 -15.51
N TRP A 63 -26.74 -2.49 -15.78
CA TRP A 63 -25.54 -3.04 -16.37
C TRP A 63 -25.79 -3.39 -17.81
N TYR A 64 -24.92 -2.90 -18.67
CA TYR A 64 -24.91 -3.21 -20.08
C TYR A 64 -23.63 -3.94 -20.48
N TYR A 65 -23.75 -4.76 -21.51
CA TYR A 65 -22.65 -5.38 -22.21
C TYR A 65 -22.60 -4.88 -23.65
N LYS A 66 -21.38 -4.65 -24.14
CA LYS A 66 -21.05 -4.32 -25.52
C LYS A 66 -19.87 -5.18 -25.95
N PRO A 67 -19.97 -5.93 -27.07
CA PRO A 67 -18.82 -6.67 -27.58
C PRO A 67 -17.71 -5.74 -28.13
N ASP A 68 -18.07 -4.55 -28.59
CA ASP A 68 -17.15 -3.53 -29.11
C ASP A 68 -17.72 -2.12 -28.82
N ARG A 69 -16.90 -1.06 -28.90
CA ARG A 69 -17.27 0.32 -28.53
C ARG A 69 -18.45 0.86 -29.34
N ASP A 70 -18.52 0.52 -30.63
CA ASP A 70 -19.57 0.96 -31.54
C ASP A 70 -20.80 0.04 -31.55
N ALA A 71 -20.75 -1.09 -30.82
CA ALA A 71 -21.84 -2.04 -30.77
C ALA A 71 -23.04 -1.49 -29.96
N VAL A 72 -24.23 -1.97 -30.30
CA VAL A 72 -25.44 -1.68 -29.53
C VAL A 72 -25.31 -2.33 -28.16
N ARG A 73 -25.55 -1.54 -27.10
CA ARG A 73 -25.54 -2.02 -25.73
C ARG A 73 -26.69 -2.98 -25.47
N GLN A 74 -26.40 -4.11 -24.84
CA GLN A 74 -27.39 -5.06 -24.36
C GLN A 74 -27.49 -4.97 -22.84
N GLU A 75 -28.71 -4.83 -22.30
CA GLU A 75 -28.92 -4.86 -20.85
C GLU A 75 -28.75 -6.30 -20.34
N ILE A 76 -27.87 -6.49 -19.35
CA ILE A 76 -27.57 -7.81 -18.77
C ILE A 76 -28.03 -7.95 -17.33
N TYR A 77 -28.17 -6.84 -16.60
CA TYR A 77 -28.57 -6.83 -15.19
C TYR A 77 -29.22 -5.49 -14.82
N LEU A 78 -30.26 -5.56 -13.99
CA LEU A 78 -30.96 -4.41 -13.44
C LEU A 78 -31.03 -4.52 -11.92
N TYR A 79 -30.76 -3.42 -11.23
CA TYR A 79 -31.11 -3.25 -9.83
C TYR A 79 -32.14 -2.13 -9.71
N ASP A 80 -33.37 -2.49 -9.35
CA ASP A 80 -34.45 -1.55 -9.04
C ASP A 80 -35.17 -2.01 -7.77
N GLY A 81 -34.64 -1.61 -6.61
CA GLY A 81 -35.07 -2.09 -5.28
C GLY A 81 -34.71 -3.55 -4.99
N ALA A 82 -34.61 -4.40 -6.01
CA ALA A 82 -34.14 -5.77 -5.96
C ALA A 82 -33.27 -6.09 -7.19
N PRO A 83 -32.31 -7.03 -7.06
CA PRO A 83 -31.52 -7.51 -8.18
C PRO A 83 -32.39 -8.32 -9.16
N GLN A 84 -32.26 -8.02 -10.45
CA GLN A 84 -32.99 -8.65 -11.55
C GLN A 84 -32.01 -8.98 -12.67
N GLU A 85 -31.91 -10.26 -13.02
CA GLU A 85 -31.16 -10.70 -14.20
C GLU A 85 -32.03 -10.60 -15.45
N GLN A 86 -31.42 -10.14 -16.54
CA GLN A 86 -32.09 -10.09 -17.84
C GLN A 86 -31.92 -11.41 -18.61
N GLU A 87 -32.82 -11.66 -19.55
CA GLU A 87 -32.70 -12.81 -20.45
C GLU A 87 -31.45 -12.68 -21.34
N GLY A 88 -30.70 -13.77 -21.48
CA GLY A 88 -29.50 -13.79 -22.31
C GLY A 88 -28.46 -14.81 -21.85
N PRO A 89 -27.26 -14.81 -22.45
CA PRO A 89 -26.20 -15.77 -22.14
C PRO A 89 -25.54 -15.55 -20.76
N TRP A 90 -25.86 -14.46 -20.07
CA TRP A 90 -25.39 -14.16 -18.71
C TRP A 90 -26.31 -14.69 -17.61
N LYS A 91 -27.53 -15.10 -17.96
CA LYS A 91 -28.52 -15.57 -17.00
C LYS A 91 -28.01 -16.81 -16.23
N GLY A 92 -28.13 -16.76 -14.91
CA GLY A 92 -27.63 -17.76 -13.97
C GLY A 92 -26.13 -17.68 -13.69
N ARG A 93 -25.39 -16.75 -14.31
CA ARG A 93 -23.94 -16.57 -14.10
C ARG A 93 -23.61 -15.27 -13.36
N LEU A 94 -24.50 -14.30 -13.36
CA LEU A 94 -24.33 -13.01 -12.68
C LEU A 94 -24.78 -13.11 -11.22
N ALA A 95 -24.06 -12.46 -10.32
CA ALA A 95 -24.48 -12.33 -8.93
C ALA A 95 -24.22 -10.92 -8.42
N TRP A 96 -25.23 -10.34 -7.77
CA TRP A 96 -25.10 -9.05 -7.10
C TRP A 96 -24.05 -9.10 -5.99
N ASN A 97 -23.09 -8.17 -6.04
CA ASN A 97 -22.04 -8.03 -5.04
C ASN A 97 -21.87 -6.57 -4.62
N GLY A 98 -22.99 -5.85 -4.55
CA GLY A 98 -23.05 -4.46 -4.11
C GLY A 98 -23.31 -4.33 -2.61
N SER A 99 -23.06 -3.13 -2.10
CA SER A 99 -23.23 -2.77 -0.69
C SER A 99 -24.68 -2.35 -0.37
N LYS A 100 -25.04 -2.39 0.91
CA LYS A 100 -26.41 -2.08 1.38
C LYS A 100 -26.81 -0.62 1.16
N ASP A 101 -25.84 0.28 1.23
CA ASP A 101 -25.95 1.72 0.98
C ASP A 101 -25.95 2.08 -0.52
N LEU A 102 -25.82 1.08 -1.40
CA LEU A 102 -25.87 1.23 -2.86
C LEU A 102 -24.82 2.23 -3.40
N GLN A 103 -23.70 2.37 -2.68
CA GLN A 103 -22.51 3.09 -3.16
C GLN A 103 -21.59 2.17 -3.96
N ASP A 104 -21.39 0.94 -3.50
CA ASP A 104 -20.85 -0.17 -4.30
C ASP A 104 -22.02 -0.90 -4.96
N VAL A 105 -22.06 -0.92 -6.29
CA VAL A 105 -23.11 -1.55 -7.09
C VAL A 105 -22.53 -2.58 -8.06
N SER A 106 -21.46 -3.22 -7.61
CA SER A 106 -20.71 -4.23 -8.36
C SER A 106 -21.51 -5.51 -8.59
N ILE A 107 -21.21 -6.16 -9.71
CA ILE A 107 -21.68 -7.51 -10.02
C ILE A 107 -20.50 -8.47 -10.11
N SER A 108 -20.75 -9.75 -9.92
CA SER A 108 -19.76 -10.80 -10.13
C SER A 108 -20.22 -11.76 -11.22
N ILE A 109 -19.29 -12.13 -12.10
CA ILE A 109 -19.51 -13.10 -13.16
C ILE A 109 -18.88 -14.42 -12.70
N THR A 110 -19.67 -15.49 -12.70
CA THR A 110 -19.21 -16.86 -12.39
C THR A 110 -18.95 -17.64 -13.68
N ASN A 111 -17.97 -18.55 -13.64
CA ASN A 111 -17.55 -19.36 -14.79
C ASN A 111 -17.31 -18.50 -16.04
N VAL A 112 -16.33 -17.61 -15.95
CA VAL A 112 -15.97 -16.71 -17.05
C VAL A 112 -15.49 -17.50 -18.27
N THR A 113 -15.92 -17.09 -19.45
CA THR A 113 -15.59 -17.68 -20.76
C THR A 113 -14.92 -16.64 -21.66
N LEU A 114 -14.21 -17.08 -22.71
CA LEU A 114 -13.54 -16.15 -23.64
C LEU A 114 -14.52 -15.18 -24.32
N ASN A 115 -15.78 -15.59 -24.50
CA ASN A 115 -16.84 -14.78 -25.10
C ASN A 115 -17.36 -13.68 -24.19
N ASP A 116 -16.98 -13.68 -22.91
CA ASP A 116 -17.34 -12.62 -21.96
C ASP A 116 -16.38 -11.41 -22.08
N THR A 117 -15.36 -11.50 -22.94
CA THR A 117 -14.46 -10.39 -23.29
C THR A 117 -15.23 -9.30 -24.01
N GLY A 118 -15.13 -8.06 -23.52
CA GLY A 118 -15.83 -6.92 -24.09
C GLY A 118 -15.91 -5.74 -23.13
N LEU A 119 -16.76 -4.79 -23.46
CA LEU A 119 -16.99 -3.56 -22.69
C LEU A 119 -18.27 -3.70 -21.85
N TYR A 120 -18.12 -3.52 -20.54
CA TYR A 120 -19.22 -3.50 -19.59
C TYR A 120 -19.48 -2.06 -19.14
N GLU A 121 -20.74 -1.64 -19.15
CA GLU A 121 -21.13 -0.30 -18.72
C GLU A 121 -22.06 -0.39 -17.52
N CYS A 122 -21.65 0.24 -16.43
CA CYS A 122 -22.47 0.41 -15.23
C CYS A 122 -23.06 1.82 -15.23
N VAL A 123 -24.38 1.93 -15.39
CA VAL A 123 -25.11 3.19 -15.37
C VAL A 123 -25.87 3.30 -14.05
N VAL A 124 -25.39 4.18 -13.18
CA VAL A 124 -25.97 4.43 -11.86
C VAL A 124 -26.86 5.66 -11.94
N HIS A 125 -28.16 5.45 -11.87
CA HIS A 125 -29.17 6.51 -11.83
C HIS A 125 -29.64 6.72 -10.40
N ARG A 126 -29.48 7.94 -9.87
CA ARG A 126 -29.92 8.31 -8.53
C ARG A 126 -30.90 9.46 -8.59
N GLN A 127 -32.02 9.29 -7.91
CA GLN A 127 -32.98 10.36 -7.68
C GLN A 127 -32.97 10.74 -6.20
N PHE A 128 -32.54 11.95 -5.90
CA PHE A 128 -32.52 12.45 -4.53
C PHE A 128 -33.88 13.06 -4.18
N SER A 129 -34.36 12.80 -2.98
CA SER A 129 -35.61 13.38 -2.49
C SER A 129 -35.28 14.52 -1.51
N PHE A 130 -35.44 15.77 -1.96
CA PHE A 130 -35.44 16.93 -1.07
C PHE A 130 -36.86 17.45 -0.89
N ASN A 131 -37.09 18.21 0.18
CA ASN A 131 -38.43 18.75 0.52
C ASN A 131 -39.07 19.59 -0.60
N SER A 132 -38.26 20.25 -1.44
CA SER A 132 -38.75 21.19 -2.46
C SER A 132 -38.42 20.81 -3.91
N TYR A 133 -37.53 19.84 -4.15
CA TYR A 133 -37.15 19.40 -5.50
C TYR A 133 -36.55 18.00 -5.49
N THR A 134 -36.59 17.31 -6.63
CA THR A 134 -36.11 15.92 -6.79
C THR A 134 -35.08 15.81 -7.92
N PRO A 135 -33.81 16.19 -7.70
CA PRO A 135 -32.81 16.16 -8.75
C PRO A 135 -32.42 14.71 -9.07
N SER A 136 -32.22 14.42 -10.34
CA SER A 136 -31.65 13.18 -10.82
C SER A 136 -30.17 13.36 -11.16
N PHE A 137 -29.39 12.31 -10.92
CA PHE A 137 -27.98 12.23 -11.27
C PHE A 137 -27.71 10.88 -11.93
N GLU A 138 -26.92 10.89 -12.99
CA GLU A 138 -26.52 9.69 -13.70
C GLU A 138 -25.00 9.66 -13.84
N LYS A 139 -24.40 8.52 -13.50
CA LYS A 139 -22.97 8.27 -13.71
C LYS A 139 -22.82 6.96 -14.46
N THR A 140 -22.10 7.01 -15.57
CA THR A 140 -21.71 5.84 -16.35
C THR A 140 -20.25 5.52 -16.07
N ILE A 141 -19.96 4.26 -15.74
CA ILE A 141 -18.62 3.73 -15.55
C ILE A 141 -18.41 2.61 -16.57
N GLU A 142 -17.37 2.74 -17.37
CA GLU A 142 -17.01 1.80 -18.42
C GLU A 142 -15.86 0.91 -17.94
N ILE A 143 -15.98 -0.40 -18.17
CA ILE A 143 -15.01 -1.43 -17.76
C ILE A 143 -14.72 -2.31 -18.97
N GLU A 144 -13.49 -2.24 -19.48
CA GLU A 144 -13.02 -3.11 -20.56
C GLU A 144 -12.45 -4.40 -19.95
N LEU A 145 -13.17 -5.51 -20.14
CA LEU A 145 -12.80 -6.81 -19.61
C LEU A 145 -12.13 -7.66 -20.68
N VAL A 146 -10.93 -8.15 -20.37
CA VAL A 146 -10.18 -9.09 -21.21
C VAL A 146 -10.04 -10.42 -20.47
N VAL A 147 -10.54 -11.50 -21.09
CA VAL A 147 -10.42 -12.84 -20.52
C VAL A 147 -9.17 -13.52 -21.07
N ARG A 148 -8.29 -13.98 -20.17
CA ARG A 148 -7.07 -14.74 -20.48
C ARG A 148 -7.17 -16.15 -19.91
N GLU A 149 -6.44 -17.09 -20.49
CA GLU A 149 -6.36 -18.46 -19.95
C GLU A 149 -5.59 -18.53 -18.63
N GLN A 150 -4.60 -17.65 -18.45
CA GLN A 150 -3.76 -17.57 -17.27
C GLN A 150 -3.72 -16.13 -16.74
N ALA A 151 -3.59 -15.99 -15.41
CA ALA A 151 -3.41 -14.68 -14.79
C ALA A 151 -2.11 -14.05 -15.27
N SER A 152 -2.17 -12.78 -15.69
CA SER A 152 -0.95 -12.01 -15.94
C SER A 152 -0.30 -11.65 -14.60
N GLU A 153 1.03 -11.55 -14.60
CA GLU A 153 1.76 -11.00 -13.45
C GLU A 153 1.84 -9.48 -13.59
N ASP A 154 1.50 -8.77 -12.51
CA ASP A 154 1.59 -7.31 -12.50
C ASP A 154 3.05 -6.87 -12.63
N PRO A 155 3.45 -6.21 -13.75
CA PRO A 155 4.83 -5.84 -13.95
C PRO A 155 5.30 -4.89 -12.84
N THR A 156 4.42 -4.01 -12.37
CA THR A 156 4.69 -3.07 -11.27
C THR A 156 5.11 -3.78 -9.98
N ALA A 157 4.45 -4.90 -9.64
CA ALA A 157 4.78 -5.66 -8.45
C ALA A 157 6.19 -6.27 -8.59
N LEU A 158 6.47 -6.92 -9.73
CA LEU A 158 7.78 -7.49 -10.04
C LEU A 158 8.90 -6.44 -9.99
N TYR A 159 8.69 -5.27 -10.63
CA TYR A 159 9.66 -4.18 -10.60
C TYR A 159 9.91 -3.66 -9.18
N SER A 160 8.85 -3.50 -8.38
CA SER A 160 8.98 -3.02 -7.00
C SER A 160 9.76 -3.99 -6.11
N GLU A 161 9.58 -5.28 -6.30
CA GLU A 161 10.33 -6.33 -5.61
C GLU A 161 11.81 -6.30 -5.99
N ILE A 162 12.12 -6.24 -7.29
CA ILE A 162 13.51 -6.17 -7.77
C ILE A 162 14.18 -4.90 -7.25
N MET A 163 13.52 -3.74 -7.33
CA MET A 163 14.07 -2.47 -6.85
C MET A 163 14.33 -2.49 -5.34
N MET A 164 13.47 -3.15 -4.55
CA MET A 164 13.69 -3.34 -3.11
C MET A 164 14.99 -4.11 -2.86
N TYR A 165 15.20 -5.26 -3.50
CA TYR A 165 16.42 -6.05 -3.30
C TYR A 165 17.68 -5.30 -3.75
N VAL A 166 17.62 -4.59 -4.88
CA VAL A 166 18.74 -3.78 -5.38
C VAL A 166 19.14 -2.71 -4.35
N LEU A 167 18.16 -1.97 -3.82
CA LEU A 167 18.42 -0.96 -2.78
C LEU A 167 19.00 -1.58 -1.50
N LEU A 168 18.50 -2.72 -1.06
CA LEU A 168 19.04 -3.43 0.11
C LEU A 168 20.49 -3.84 -0.09
N VAL A 169 20.86 -4.40 -1.24
CA VAL A 169 22.24 -4.81 -1.53
C VAL A 169 23.18 -3.60 -1.58
N PHE A 170 22.77 -2.50 -2.24
CA PHE A 170 23.61 -1.30 -2.30
C PHE A 170 23.80 -0.65 -0.91
N LEU A 171 22.74 -0.54 -0.12
CA LEU A 171 22.82 0.04 1.23
C LEU A 171 23.66 -0.84 2.17
N THR A 172 23.53 -2.17 2.10
CA THR A 172 24.34 -3.07 2.92
C THR A 172 25.82 -3.02 2.53
N LEU A 173 26.15 -3.00 1.24
CA LEU A 173 27.53 -2.83 0.77
C LEU A 173 28.11 -1.47 1.21
N TRP A 174 27.33 -0.39 1.10
CA TRP A 174 27.75 0.92 1.61
C TRP A 174 28.08 0.87 3.10
N LEU A 175 27.17 0.31 3.91
CA LEU A 175 27.38 0.19 5.36
C LEU A 175 28.59 -0.68 5.70
N LEU A 176 28.84 -1.76 4.96
CA LEU A 176 30.04 -2.60 5.13
C LEU A 176 31.31 -1.82 4.79
N VAL A 177 31.31 -1.01 3.73
CA VAL A 177 32.45 -0.16 3.38
C VAL A 177 32.71 0.87 4.47
N GLU A 178 31.67 1.56 4.95
CA GLU A 178 31.78 2.52 6.06
C GLU A 178 32.26 1.85 7.35
N MET A 179 31.74 0.67 7.68
CA MET A 179 32.16 -0.11 8.84
C MET A 179 33.64 -0.51 8.73
N ILE A 180 34.09 -1.03 7.58
CA ILE A 180 35.51 -1.39 7.36
C ILE A 180 36.40 -0.15 7.41
N TYR A 181 35.95 0.96 6.81
CA TYR A 181 36.67 2.23 6.82
C TYR A 181 36.84 2.76 8.25
N CYS A 182 35.76 2.81 9.02
CA CYS A 182 35.78 3.24 10.42
C CYS A 182 36.63 2.30 11.28
N TYR A 183 36.49 0.98 11.09
CA TYR A 183 37.29 0.00 11.81
C TYR A 183 38.79 0.19 11.57
N ARG A 184 39.21 0.29 10.30
CA ARG A 184 40.62 0.53 9.94
C ARG A 184 41.13 1.87 10.43
N LYS A 185 40.27 2.89 10.46
CA LYS A 185 40.65 4.21 10.97
C LYS A 185 40.88 4.17 12.48
N ILE A 186 39.98 3.52 13.23
CA ILE A 186 40.08 3.37 14.69
C ILE A 186 41.29 2.51 15.06
N SER A 187 41.50 1.38 14.37
CA SER A 187 42.65 0.50 14.67
C SER A 187 43.99 1.23 14.52
N LYS A 188 44.13 2.04 13.46
CA LYS A 188 45.34 2.87 13.27
C LYS A 188 45.52 3.92 14.36
N SER A 189 44.44 4.53 14.85
CA SER A 189 44.54 5.49 15.96
C SER A 189 44.85 4.82 17.31
N ASP A 190 44.42 3.57 17.50
CA ASP A 190 44.67 2.79 18.73
C ASP A 190 46.14 2.34 18.82
N GLU A 191 46.70 1.86 17.70
CA GLU A 191 48.14 1.56 17.57
C GLU A 191 48.99 2.81 17.90
N GLN A 192 48.62 3.98 17.37
CA GLN A 192 49.33 5.23 17.63
C GLN A 192 49.19 5.73 19.09
N ALA A 193 48.04 5.50 19.72
CA ALA A 193 47.84 5.81 21.13
C ALA A 193 48.70 4.90 22.03
N GLN A 194 48.83 3.63 21.67
CA GLN A 194 49.61 2.66 22.41
C GLN A 194 51.12 2.93 22.31
N ASP A 195 51.65 3.23 21.12
CA ASP A 195 53.05 3.66 20.92
C ASP A 195 53.40 4.89 21.75
N SER A 196 52.50 5.90 21.77
CA SER A 196 52.70 7.10 22.58
C SER A 196 52.74 6.80 24.08
N ALA A 197 51.91 5.88 24.58
CA ALA A 197 51.89 5.49 25.99
C ALA A 197 53.14 4.68 26.39
N THR A 198 53.66 3.83 25.50
CA THR A 198 54.92 3.09 25.74
C THR A 198 56.15 4.00 25.72
N ASP A 199 56.17 5.06 24.92
CA ASP A 199 57.26 6.04 24.91
C ASP A 199 57.38 6.79 26.26
N TYR A 200 56.26 7.04 26.95
CA TYR A 200 56.26 7.60 28.31
C TYR A 200 56.67 6.60 29.41
N LEU A 201 56.63 5.29 29.15
CA LEU A 201 56.99 4.24 30.11
C LEU A 201 58.43 3.73 29.93
N ALA A 202 59.12 4.10 28.85
CA ALA A 202 60.53 3.81 28.66
C ALA A 202 61.40 4.72 29.55
N ILE A 203 61.65 4.28 30.79
CA ILE A 203 62.62 4.91 31.70
C ILE A 203 64.04 4.67 31.14
N PRO A 204 64.84 5.72 30.83
CA PRO A 204 66.25 5.51 30.51
C PRO A 204 67.01 5.17 31.80
N SER A 205 67.55 3.95 31.89
CA SER A 205 68.47 3.56 32.96
C SER A 205 69.85 4.16 32.68
N GLU A 206 70.07 5.43 33.03
CA GLU A 206 71.43 5.97 33.11
C GLU A 206 72.01 5.66 34.50
N ASN A 207 73.02 4.79 34.49
CA ASN A 207 73.66 4.24 35.67
C ASN A 207 74.74 5.21 36.19
N LYS A 208 74.75 5.32 37.51
CA LYS A 208 75.61 6.10 38.41
C LYS A 208 77.09 5.74 38.28
N GLU A 209 77.99 6.73 38.17
CA GLU A 209 79.26 6.76 38.92
C GLU A 209 79.92 8.17 38.92
N ASN A 210 80.51 8.51 40.07
CA ASN A 210 80.93 9.83 40.56
C ASN A 210 82.50 9.87 40.64
N PRO A 211 83.20 10.90 41.18
CA PRO A 211 84.25 11.68 40.49
C PRO A 211 85.68 11.49 41.10
N PRO A 212 86.55 12.53 41.21
CA PRO A 212 87.68 12.85 40.33
C PRO A 212 89.07 12.61 40.96
N GLY A 213 90.14 12.55 40.15
CA GLY A 213 91.53 12.50 40.62
C GLY A 213 92.53 13.02 39.57
N PRO A 214 93.69 13.59 39.98
CA PRO A 214 94.35 14.69 39.25
C PRO A 214 95.69 14.33 38.58
N ALA A 215 96.27 15.35 37.90
CA ALA A 215 97.70 15.56 37.59
C ALA A 215 98.31 14.66 36.47
N VAL A 216 99.30 15.04 35.63
CA VAL A 216 100.20 16.20 35.43
C VAL A 216 101.04 15.90 34.15
N THR A 217 101.57 16.95 33.48
CA THR A 217 102.68 17.00 32.48
C THR A 217 102.54 16.23 31.16
N GLU A 218 102.99 16.72 30.01
CA GLU A 218 104.11 17.61 29.67
C GLU A 218 103.72 18.62 28.57
#